data_AF-G2LKJ2-F1
#
_entry.id   AF-G2LKJ2-F1
#
_cell.length_a   1.000
_cell.length_b   1.000
_cell.length_c   1.000
_cell.angle_alpha   90.00
_cell.angle_beta   90.00
_cell.angle_gamma   90.00
#
_symmetry.space_group_name_H-M   'P 1'
#
loop_
_entity.id
_entity.type
_entity.pdbx_description
1 polymer ?
#
loop_
_entity_poly.entity_id
_entity_poly.type
_entity_poly.pdbx_seq_one_letter_code
_entity_poly.pdbx_strand_id
1 'polypeptide(L)' 'MLSNSDPTNENPDDSFFERIYPGYNVFRVSAGRAINSNGEKRGKISELLITNYPCCPQNAEIW' A
#
# COMPACT_ATOMS: atom_id res chain seq x y z
N MET A 1 -6.13 11.27 -4.20
CA MET A 1 -5.91 9.94 -3.58
C MET A 1 -5.42 9.01 -4.66
N LEU A 2 -4.35 8.26 -4.38
CA LEU A 2 -3.70 7.32 -5.29
C LEU A 2 -3.58 5.97 -4.57
N SER A 3 -3.69 4.87 -5.30
CA SER A 3 -3.35 3.52 -4.82
C SER A 3 -2.19 2.96 -5.64
N ASN A 4 -1.28 2.24 -5.01
CA ASN A 4 -0.18 1.56 -5.70
C ASN A 4 0.35 0.36 -4.91
N SER A 5 1.11 -0.51 -5.57
CA SER A 5 1.79 -1.62 -4.89
C SER A 5 2.84 -1.14 -3.90
N ASP A 6 2.89 -1.81 -2.75
CA ASP A 6 3.92 -1.56 -1.73
C ASP A 6 5.23 -2.26 -2.12
N PRO A 7 6.29 -1.51 -2.45
CA PRO A 7 7.57 -2.10 -2.82
C PRO A 7 8.21 -2.85 -1.64
N THR A 8 7.78 -2.60 -0.40
CA THR A 8 8.30 -3.31 0.78
C THR A 8 7.87 -4.76 0.87
N ASN A 9 6.92 -5.21 0.03
CA ASN A 9 6.63 -6.64 -0.12
C ASN A 9 7.81 -7.43 -0.71
N GLU A 10 8.67 -6.79 -1.52
CA GLU A 10 9.84 -7.43 -2.14
C GLU A 10 11.15 -6.93 -1.53
N ASN A 11 11.26 -5.63 -1.21
CA ASN A 11 12.43 -5.06 -0.53
C ASN A 11 12.00 -4.23 0.71
N PRO A 12 12.12 -4.76 1.94
CA PRO A 12 11.68 -4.08 3.16
C PRO A 12 12.30 -2.69 3.39
N ASP A 13 13.48 -2.42 2.82
CA ASP A 13 14.18 -1.13 2.96
C ASP A 13 13.83 -0.12 1.84
N ASP A 14 12.87 -0.44 0.96
CA ASP A 14 12.45 0.48 -0.10
C ASP A 14 11.66 1.67 0.46
N SER A 15 12.18 2.87 0.21
CA SER A 15 11.61 4.14 0.66
C SER A 15 11.24 5.08 -0.51
N PHE A 16 11.02 4.56 -1.72
CA PHE A 16 10.84 5.38 -2.92
C PHE A 16 9.68 6.37 -2.79
N PHE A 17 8.49 5.89 -2.39
CA PHE A 17 7.28 6.71 -2.30
C PHE A 17 7.38 7.79 -1.23
N GLU A 18 8.00 7.47 -0.09
CA GLU A 18 8.27 8.42 0.99
C GLU A 18 9.17 9.57 0.53
N ARG A 19 10.13 9.31 -0.36
CA ARG A 19 11.04 10.33 -0.90
C ARG A 19 10.39 11.21 -1.96
N ILE A 20 9.58 10.65 -2.86
CA ILE A 20 9.01 11.40 -4.00
C ILE A 20 7.67 12.07 -3.71
N TYR A 21 6.99 11.68 -2.62
CA TYR A 21 5.78 12.33 -2.14
C TYR A 21 5.97 12.99 -0.77
N PRO A 22 6.94 13.91 -0.62
CA PRO A 22 7.13 14.61 0.65
C PRO A 22 5.88 15.45 0.97
N GLY A 23 5.37 15.33 2.20
CA GLY A 23 4.18 16.05 2.66
C GLY A 23 2.84 15.39 2.31
N TYR A 24 2.84 14.23 1.66
CA TYR A 24 1.65 13.39 1.50
C TYR A 24 1.55 12.39 2.65
N ASN A 25 0.34 11.90 2.90
CA ASN A 25 0.15 10.77 3.80
C ASN A 25 0.27 9.47 3.00
N VAL A 26 1.21 8.61 3.38
CA VAL A 26 1.43 7.30 2.77
C VAL A 26 0.99 6.24 3.77
N PHE A 27 -0.08 5.52 3.46
CA PHE A 27 -0.61 4.45 4.30
C PHE A 27 -0.34 3.10 3.65
N ARG A 28 0.04 2.12 4.47
CA ARG A 28 0.10 0.71 4.09
C ARG A 28 -1.17 0.04 4.57
N VAL A 29 -1.89 -0.61 3.65
CA VAL A 29 -3.15 -1.30 3.93
C VAL A 29 -3.05 -2.75 3.46
N SER A 30 -3.65 -3.67 4.21
CA SER A 30 -3.74 -5.07 3.78
C SER A 30 -4.82 -5.18 2.70
N ALA A 31 -4.45 -5.66 1.52
CA ALA A 31 -5.38 -5.91 0.41
C ALA A 31 -5.17 -7.32 -0.19
N GLY A 32 -6.23 -7.89 -0.77
CA GLY A 32 -6.15 -9.17 -1.47
C GLY A 32 -5.62 -9.01 -2.90
N ARG A 33 -4.51 -9.67 -3.22
CA ARG A 33 -4.01 -9.81 -4.59
C ARG A 33 -4.66 -11.00 -5.27
N ALA A 34 -5.76 -10.73 -5.98
CA ALA A 34 -6.50 -11.73 -6.73
C ALA A 34 -5.77 -12.20 -8.00
N ILE A 35 -4.90 -11.36 -8.57
CA ILE A 35 -4.20 -11.61 -9.84
C ILE A 35 -2.68 -11.59 -9.62
N ASN A 36 -2.03 -12.69 -9.97
CA ASN A 36 -0.58 -12.82 -10.09
C ASN A 36 -0.27 -13.92 -11.13
N SER A 37 0.85 -13.79 -11.85
CA SER A 37 1.35 -14.79 -12.81
C SER A 37 1.74 -16.10 -12.12
N ASN A 38 2.25 -16.02 -10.89
CA ASN A 38 2.43 -17.15 -9.99
C ASN A 38 1.23 -17.25 -9.03
N GLY A 39 0.45 -18.33 -9.17
CA GLY A 39 -0.73 -18.58 -8.33
C GLY A 39 -0.42 -18.62 -6.82
N GLU A 40 0.74 -19.17 -6.45
CA GLU A 40 1.20 -19.27 -5.05
C GLU A 40 1.47 -17.90 -4.40
N LYS A 41 1.65 -16.85 -5.22
CA LYS A 41 1.84 -15.47 -4.76
C LYS A 41 0.53 -14.67 -4.67
N ARG A 42 -0.64 -15.29 -4.92
CA ARG A 42 -1.94 -14.66 -4.67
C ARG A 42 -2.26 -14.75 -3.18
N GLY A 43 -2.98 -13.76 -2.63
CA GLY A 43 -3.28 -13.70 -1.20
C GLY A 43 -3.25 -12.28 -0.65
N LYS A 44 -3.28 -12.14 0.69
CA LYS A 44 -3.18 -10.83 1.34
C LYS A 44 -1.75 -10.30 1.26
N ILE A 45 -1.61 -9.04 0.88
CA ILE A 45 -0.34 -8.32 0.80
C ILE A 45 -0.52 -6.87 1.27
N SER A 46 0.59 -6.18 1.49
CA SER A 46 0.57 -4.74 1.73
C SER A 46 0.40 -3.97 0.41
N GLU A 47 -0.45 -2.96 0.39
CA GLU A 47 -0.61 -2.02 -0.72
C GLU A 47 -0.58 -0.58 -0.16
N LEU A 48 -0.22 0.39 -0.99
CA LEU A 48 -0.12 1.80 -0.62
C LEU A 48 -1.39 2.55 -0.95
N LEU A 49 -1.87 3.35 -0.01
CA LEU A 49 -2.87 4.40 -0.20
C LEU A 49 -2.23 5.75 0.11
N ILE A 50 -2.23 6.66 -0.87
CA ILE A 50 -1.52 7.94 -0.78
C ILE A 50 -2.52 9.10 -0.92
N THR A 51 -2.55 10.01 0.06
CA THR A 51 -3.48 11.16 0.08
C THR A 51 -2.75 12.49 0.30
N ASN A 52 -3.29 13.56 -0.26
CA ASN A 52 -2.83 14.95 -0.09
C ASN A 52 -3.80 15.79 0.77
N TYR A 53 -4.70 15.13 1.48
CA TYR A 53 -5.62 15.72 2.42
C TYR A 53 -5.54 14.94 3.73
N PRO A 54 -5.82 15.58 4.88
CA PRO A 54 -5.91 14.87 6.14
C PRO A 54 -6.97 13.78 6.03
N CYS A 55 -6.59 12.53 6.22
CA CYS A 55 -7.56 11.49 6.51
C CYS A 55 -7.36 11.07 7.96
N CYS A 56 -8.38 11.27 8.78
CA CYS A 56 -8.48 10.56 10.04
C CYS A 56 -8.69 9.08 9.68
N PRO A 57 -7.83 8.14 10.09
CA PRO A 57 -8.02 6.73 9.78
C PRO A 57 -9.24 6.23 10.54
N GLN A 58 -10.39 6.15 9.87
CA GLN A 58 -11.53 5.40 10.38
C GLN A 58 -11.27 3.92 10.08
N ASN A 59 -10.84 3.17 11.10
CA ASN A 59 -10.86 1.70 11.20
C ASN A 59 -10.74 0.93 9.86
N ALA A 60 -9.50 0.62 9.47
CA ALA A 60 -9.21 -0.30 8.38
C ALA A 60 -9.44 -1.77 8.80
N GLU A 61 -10.68 -2.12 9.13
CA GLU A 61 -11.17 -3.51 9.04
C GLU A 61 -12.26 -3.55 7.97
N ILE A 62 -11.91 -4.12 6.82
CA ILE A 62 -12.83 -4.37 5.70
C ILE A 62 -13.21 -5.85 5.82
N TRP A 63 -14.51 -6.13 6.02
CA TRP A 63 -15.08 -7.48 5.95
C TRP A 63 -15.02 -8.04 4.52
#